data_AF-A0A349KR52-F1
#
_entry.id   AF-A0A349KR52-F1
#
_cell.length_a   1.000
_cell.length_b   1.000
_cell.length_c   1.000
_cell.angle_alpha   90.00
_cell.angle_beta   90.00
_cell.angle_gamma   90.00
#
_symmetry.space_group_name_H-M   'P 1'
#
loop_
_entity.id
_entity.type
_entity.pdbx_description
1 polymer ?
#
loop_
_entity_poly.entity_id
_entity_poly.type
_entity_poly.pdbx_seq_one_letter_code
_entity_poly.pdbx_strand_id
1 'polypeptide(L)'
;LWESYELAPGTYPYQEQTITTAASPNVLVVRDDVPEEIVYNLTRLLWDNLATLQEIHSATRAMAIEIALNGIPVPLHPGALRYYREQGVEIPDQLLESF
;
A
#
# COMPACT_ATOMS: atom_id res chain seq x y z
N LEU A 1 9.99 -8.23 7.02
CA LEU A 1 9.75 -7.08 6.13
C LEU A 1 10.13 -5.81 6.89
N TRP A 2 11.42 -5.68 7.22
CA TRP A 2 11.93 -4.47 7.86
C TRP A 2 13.04 -3.95 6.96
N GLU A 3 12.92 -2.70 6.55
CA GLU A 3 13.88 -2.03 5.69
C GLU A 3 14.52 -0.86 6.45
N SER A 4 15.76 -0.54 6.10
CA SER A 4 16.41 0.67 6.63
C SER A 4 15.67 1.89 6.08
N TYR A 5 15.30 2.81 6.97
CA TYR A 5 14.62 4.05 6.63
C TYR A 5 15.37 5.25 7.18
N GLU A 6 15.58 6.24 6.32
CA GLU A 6 16.20 7.50 6.67
C GLU A 6 15.11 8.53 7.00
N LEU A 7 14.89 8.77 8.29
CA LEU A 7 13.97 9.81 8.76
C LEU A 7 14.63 11.18 8.54
N ALA A 8 14.08 11.95 7.61
CA ALA A 8 14.59 13.27 7.24
C ALA A 8 14.71 14.21 8.45
N PRO A 9 15.69 15.13 8.47
CA PRO A 9 15.78 16.17 9.49
C PRO A 9 14.53 17.06 9.48
N GLY A 10 14.14 17.56 10.65
CA GLY A 10 12.98 18.43 10.82
C GLY A 10 11.64 17.70 10.78
N THR A 11 11.62 16.36 10.83
CA THR A 11 10.36 15.61 10.94
C THR A 11 9.67 15.86 12.28
N TYR A 12 10.46 16.04 13.35
CA TYR A 12 9.99 16.44 14.68
C TYR A 12 10.69 17.72 15.15
N PRO A 13 10.07 18.53 16.03
CA PRO A 13 10.74 19.67 16.65
C PRO A 13 12.07 19.25 17.28
N TYR A 14 13.12 20.04 17.00
CA TYR A 14 14.48 19.85 17.52
C TYR A 14 15.23 18.61 17.00
N GLN A 15 14.70 17.88 16.02
CA GLN A 15 15.43 16.80 15.35
C GLN A 15 16.17 17.35 14.12
N GLU A 16 17.44 17.73 14.31
CA GLU A 16 18.24 18.42 13.27
C GLU A 16 19.02 17.49 12.33
N GLN A 17 19.20 16.23 12.72
CA GLN A 17 20.01 15.25 12.00
C GLN A 17 19.14 14.14 11.46
N THR A 18 19.46 13.59 10.28
CA THR A 18 18.83 12.37 9.77
C THR A 18 18.97 11.23 10.79
N ILE A 19 17.90 10.45 10.96
CA ILE A 19 17.91 9.27 11.83
C ILE A 19 17.68 8.02 10.99
N THR A 20 18.68 7.14 10.95
CA THR A 20 18.53 5.79 10.40
C THR A 20 17.73 4.93 11.38
N THR A 21 16.62 4.36 10.92
CA THR A 21 15.74 3.50 11.71
C THR A 21 15.21 2.34 10.86
N ALA A 22 14.44 1.44 11.47
CA ALA A 22 13.72 0.40 10.73
C ALA A 22 12.30 0.87 10.37
N ALA A 23 11.83 0.50 9.19
CA ALA A 23 10.45 0.70 8.76
C ALA A 23 9.87 -0.58 8.17
N SER A 24 8.55 -0.70 8.21
CA SER A 24 7.77 -1.75 7.54
C SER A 24 6.66 -1.08 6.73
N PRO A 25 6.31 -1.62 5.55
CA PRO A 25 5.14 -1.13 4.81
C PRO A 25 3.86 -1.33 5.62
N ASN A 26 2.92 -0.40 5.45
CA ASN A 26 1.55 -0.53 5.95
C ASN A 26 0.71 -1.24 4.89
N VAL A 27 -0.04 -2.26 5.32
CA VAL A 27 -0.89 -3.06 4.43
C VAL A 27 -2.32 -3.02 4.94
N LEU A 28 -3.28 -2.79 4.04
CA LEU A 28 -4.70 -2.94 4.32
C LEU A 28 -5.11 -4.39 4.02
N VAL A 29 -5.50 -5.12 5.06
CA VAL A 29 -5.87 -6.55 4.97
C VAL A 29 -7.37 -6.71 5.17
N VAL A 30 -7.96 -7.63 4.43
CA VAL A 30 -9.37 -8.05 4.55
C VAL A 30 -9.45 -9.55 4.76
N ARG A 31 -10.59 -10.05 5.25
CA ARG A 31 -10.87 -11.48 5.26
C ARG A 31 -11.10 -11.98 3.84
N ASP A 32 -10.81 -13.26 3.62
CA ASP A 32 -11.04 -13.97 2.36
C ASP A 32 -12.52 -14.13 2.01
N ASP A 33 -13.41 -14.13 3.01
CA ASP A 33 -14.85 -14.26 2.85
C ASP A 33 -15.59 -12.94 2.56
N VAL A 34 -14.86 -11.83 2.42
CA VAL A 34 -15.47 -10.55 2.02
C VAL A 34 -15.86 -10.64 0.55
N PRO A 35 -17.10 -10.27 0.15
CA PRO A 35 -17.51 -10.32 -1.24
C PRO A 35 -16.55 -9.57 -2.19
N GLU A 36 -16.22 -10.21 -3.32
CA GLU A 36 -15.32 -9.67 -4.36
C GLU A 36 -15.63 -8.21 -4.71
N GLU A 37 -16.90 -7.92 -4.97
CA GLU A 37 -17.36 -6.57 -5.35
C GLU A 37 -17.11 -5.51 -4.27
N ILE A 38 -17.19 -5.88 -2.99
CA ILE A 38 -16.90 -4.94 -1.90
C ILE A 38 -15.41 -4.59 -1.93
N VAL A 39 -14.54 -5.59 -2.05
CA VAL A 39 -13.10 -5.37 -2.06
C VAL A 39 -12.66 -4.63 -3.32
N TYR A 40 -13.20 -4.97 -4.50
CA TYR A 40 -12.93 -4.23 -5.74
C TYR A 40 -13.29 -2.75 -5.60
N ASN A 41 -14.50 -2.46 -5.11
CA ASN A 41 -14.94 -1.07 -4.94
C ASN A 41 -14.13 -0.33 -3.87
N LEU A 42 -13.70 -1.01 -2.80
CA LEU A 42 -12.81 -0.43 -1.80
C LEU A 42 -11.43 -0.09 -2.38
N THR A 43 -10.81 -1.03 -3.10
CA THR A 43 -9.51 -0.82 -3.75
C THR A 43 -9.60 0.33 -4.76
N ARG A 44 -10.65 0.34 -5.59
CA ARG A 44 -10.93 1.42 -6.53
C ARG A 44 -11.12 2.76 -5.84
N LEU A 45 -11.94 2.81 -4.78
CA LEU A 45 -12.19 4.05 -4.04
C LEU A 45 -10.89 4.65 -3.50
N LEU A 46 -9.97 3.83 -2.99
CA LEU A 46 -8.67 4.29 -2.49
C LEU A 46 -7.79 4.90 -3.58
N TRP A 47 -7.61 4.19 -4.69
CA TRP A 47 -6.70 4.61 -5.76
C TRP A 47 -7.27 5.75 -6.61
N ASP A 48 -8.55 5.68 -6.98
CA ASP A 48 -9.20 6.70 -7.79
C ASP A 48 -9.31 8.05 -7.04
N ASN A 49 -9.22 8.04 -5.71
CA ASN A 49 -9.27 9.23 -4.87
C ASN A 49 -7.94 9.50 -4.15
N LEU A 50 -6.83 8.95 -4.64
CA LEU A 50 -5.53 9.08 -3.99
C LEU A 50 -5.12 10.55 -3.77
N ALA A 51 -5.41 11.44 -4.72
CA ALA A 51 -5.12 12.87 -4.59
C ALA A 51 -5.81 13.48 -3.35
N THR A 52 -7.10 13.18 -3.16
CA THR A 52 -7.86 13.61 -1.97
C THR A 52 -7.25 13.05 -0.69
N LEU A 53 -6.83 11.78 -0.70
CA LEU A 53 -6.19 11.15 0.46
C LEU A 53 -4.84 11.81 0.81
N GLN A 54 -4.06 12.19 -0.20
CA GLN A 54 -2.77 12.88 -0.08
C GLN A 54 -2.88 14.29 0.50
N GLU A 55 -4.02 14.96 0.29
CA GLU A 55 -4.33 16.24 0.93
C GLU A 55 -4.66 16.07 2.42
N ILE A 56 -5.30 14.96 2.79
CA ILE A 56 -5.72 14.68 4.17
C ILE A 56 -4.54 14.22 5.04
N HIS A 57 -3.70 13.31 4.55
CA HIS A 57 -2.64 12.70 5.36
C HIS A 57 -1.31 12.63 4.62
N SER A 58 -0.31 13.37 5.11
CA SER A 58 1.00 13.53 4.46
C SER A 58 1.73 12.21 4.17
N ALA A 59 1.60 11.19 5.02
CA ALA A 59 2.24 9.89 4.78
C ALA A 59 1.76 9.19 3.50
N THR A 60 0.56 9.50 3.01
CA THR A 60 0.00 8.89 1.79
C THR A 60 0.61 9.49 0.52
N ARG A 61 1.43 10.54 0.63
CA ARG A 61 2.22 11.07 -0.49
C ARG A 61 3.27 10.08 -1.00
N ALA A 62 3.63 9.10 -0.18
CA ALA A 62 4.50 8.00 -0.60
C ALA A 62 3.74 6.87 -1.32
N MET A 63 2.41 6.90 -1.36
CA MET A 63 1.63 5.90 -2.08
C MET A 63 1.66 6.17 -3.57
N ALA A 64 1.90 5.12 -4.34
CA ALA A 64 1.93 5.11 -5.79
C ALA A 64 1.51 3.72 -6.26
N ILE A 65 0.70 3.64 -7.32
CA ILE A 65 0.10 2.37 -7.76
C ILE A 65 1.16 1.39 -8.27
N GLU A 66 2.26 1.93 -8.81
CA GLU A 66 3.41 1.23 -9.34
C GLU A 66 4.16 0.43 -8.28
N ILE A 67 4.07 0.85 -7.01
CA ILE A 67 4.72 0.20 -5.86
C ILE A 67 3.72 -0.42 -4.90
N ALA A 68 2.43 -0.45 -5.26
CA ALA A 68 1.33 -0.88 -4.39
C ALA A 68 1.47 -2.32 -3.86
N LEU A 69 2.11 -3.19 -4.66
CA LEU A 69 2.25 -4.61 -4.36
C LEU A 69 3.61 -4.97 -3.72
N ASN A 70 4.47 -3.97 -3.51
CA ASN A 70 5.78 -4.19 -2.91
C ASN A 70 5.65 -4.60 -1.45
N GLY A 71 6.31 -5.70 -1.08
CA GLY A 71 6.37 -6.17 0.30
C GLY A 71 5.06 -6.78 0.81
N ILE A 72 4.09 -7.08 -0.07
CA ILE A 72 2.86 -7.79 0.32
C ILE A 72 3.19 -9.28 0.59
N PRO A 73 2.97 -9.80 1.81
CA PRO A 73 3.37 -11.16 2.18
C PRO A 73 2.31 -12.23 1.92
N VAL A 74 1.10 -11.83 1.52
CA VAL A 74 -0.06 -12.72 1.39
C VAL A 74 -0.79 -12.51 0.06
N PRO A 75 -1.53 -13.52 -0.43
CA PRO A 75 -2.27 -13.44 -1.68
C PRO A 75 -3.25 -12.27 -1.72
N LEU A 76 -3.46 -11.72 -2.91
CA LEU A 76 -4.45 -10.67 -3.12
C LEU A 76 -5.85 -11.26 -3.07
N HIS A 77 -6.75 -10.53 -2.40
CA HIS A 77 -8.17 -10.81 -2.50
C HIS A 77 -8.65 -10.67 -3.96
N PRO A 78 -9.55 -11.53 -4.48
CA PRO A 78 -10.00 -11.50 -5.88
C PRO A 78 -10.44 -10.11 -6.39
N GLY A 79 -11.12 -9.35 -5.54
CA GLY A 79 -11.55 -7.98 -5.89
C GLY A 79 -10.39 -7.00 -6.07
N ALA A 80 -9.35 -7.08 -5.23
CA ALA A 80 -8.15 -6.24 -5.37
C ALA A 80 -7.31 -6.70 -6.57
N LEU A 81 -7.18 -8.02 -6.75
CA LEU A 81 -6.51 -8.62 -7.90
C LEU A 81 -7.13 -8.14 -9.23
N ARG A 82 -8.46 -8.13 -9.33
CA ARG A 82 -9.19 -7.61 -10.49
C ARG A 82 -8.84 -6.16 -10.77
N TYR A 83 -8.91 -5.30 -9.74
CA TYR A 83 -8.58 -3.87 -9.90
C TYR A 83 -7.14 -3.66 -10.39
N TYR A 84 -6.16 -4.28 -9.75
CA TYR A 84 -4.76 -4.09 -10.13
C TYR A 84 -4.45 -4.60 -11.55
N ARG A 85 -5.09 -5.69 -12.00
CA ARG A 85 -5.00 -6.15 -13.40
C ARG A 85 -5.57 -5.13 -14.39
N GLU A 86 -6.72 -4.54 -14.07
CA GLU A 86 -7.35 -3.52 -14.92
C GLU A 86 -6.49 -2.24 -15.04
N GLN A 87 -5.78 -1.88 -13.97
CA GLN A 87 -4.83 -0.76 -13.98
C GLN A 87 -3.48 -1.10 -14.63
N GLY A 88 -3.29 -2.32 -15.14
CA GLY A 88 -2.07 -2.75 -15.80
C GLY A 88 -0.87 -2.94 -14.86
N VAL A 89 -1.13 -3.14 -13.56
CA VAL A 89 -0.07 -3.42 -12.57
C VAL A 89 0.45 -4.84 -12.80
N GLU A 90 1.77 -5.00 -12.82
CA GLU A 90 2.42 -6.31 -12.85
C GLU A 90 2.24 -7.00 -11.49
N ILE A 91 1.66 -8.20 -11.49
CA ILE A 91 1.28 -8.91 -10.26
C ILE A 91 2.20 -10.12 -10.08
N PRO A 92 3.05 -10.13 -9.04
CA PRO A 92 3.92 -11.27 -8.74
C PRO A 92 3.11 -12.57 -8.51
N ASP A 93 3.62 -13.69 -9.01
CA ASP A 93 2.94 -15.00 -8.94
C ASP A 93 2.55 -15.41 -7.52
N GLN A 94 3.40 -15.10 -6.53
CA GLN A 94 3.15 -15.38 -5.11
C GLN A 94 1.88 -14.71 -4.56
N LEU A 95 1.35 -13.70 -5.25
CA LEU A 95 0.13 -12.99 -4.85
C LEU A 95 -1.15 -13.57 -5.48
N LEU A 96 -1.03 -14.60 -6.33
CA LEU A 96 -2.15 -15.15 -7.10
C LEU A 96 -2.84 -16.35 -6.43
N GLU A 97 -2.14 -17.10 -5.58
CA GLU A 97 -2.64 -18.35 -5.00
C GLU A 97 -2.99 -18.22 -3.53
N SER A 98 -4.27 -18.32 -3.19
CA SER A 98 -4.74 -18.52 -1.82
C SER A 98 -4.52 -19.98 -1.39
N PHE A 99 -3.74 -20.20 -0.33
CA PHE A 99 -3.50 -21.51 0.30
C PHE A 99 -4.80 -22.19 0.78
#